data_AF-A0A7V3T5S9-F1
#
_entry.id   AF-A0A7V3T5S9-F1
#
_cell.length_a   1.000
_cell.length_b   1.000
_cell.length_c   1.000
_cell.angle_alpha   90.00
_cell.angle_beta   90.00
_cell.angle_gamma   90.00
#
_symmetry.space_group_name_H-M   'P 1'
#
loop_
_entity.id
_entity.type
_entity.pdbx_description
1 polymer ?
#
loop_
_entity_poly.entity_id
_entity_poly.type
_entity_poly.pdbx_seq_one_letter_code
_entity_poly.pdbx_strand_id
1 'polypeptide(L)'
;MKAQLALPLNEAQQRRLTVALASLERLLAELRSRLERPCTDLRLTRYEDRLEPDEAAALLPMICQVELRLRQMADELGLEPLSDSVRRGLVAGLELAAIHLYECRPTSGLTGCGAVAAPTAAYLEQQLPDLEAQVRRLALGLSQARSVSKLEAESHG
;
A
#
# COMPACT_ATOMS: atom_id res chain seq x y z
N MET A 1 37.87 -0.59 -11.11
CA MET A 1 38.12 0.60 -10.28
C MET A 1 36.90 0.84 -9.40
N LYS A 2 36.99 0.64 -8.08
CA LYS A 2 35.90 1.03 -7.16
C LYS A 2 35.98 2.55 -7.03
N ALA A 3 34.94 3.25 -7.49
CA ALA A 3 34.81 4.68 -7.22
C ALA A 3 34.83 4.86 -5.70
N GLN A 4 35.78 5.65 -5.19
CA GLN A 4 35.74 6.14 -3.82
C GLN A 4 34.47 6.98 -3.69
N LEU A 5 33.48 6.48 -2.94
CA LEU A 5 32.30 7.26 -2.55
C LEU A 5 32.82 8.49 -1.79
N ALA A 6 32.55 9.69 -2.32
CA ALA A 6 33.07 10.95 -1.82
C ALA A 6 32.52 11.34 -0.43
N LEU A 7 31.58 10.57 0.12
CA LEU A 7 30.87 10.84 1.36
C LEU A 7 30.76 9.52 2.17
N PRO A 8 31.76 9.17 3.00
CA PRO A 8 31.72 7.93 3.74
C PRO A 8 30.60 7.96 4.80
N LEU A 9 29.70 6.98 4.71
CA LEU A 9 28.65 6.72 5.69
C LEU A 9 28.91 5.39 6.39
N ASN A 10 28.61 5.31 7.68
CA ASN A 10 28.56 4.02 8.38
C ASN A 10 27.23 3.29 8.10
N GLU A 11 27.15 2.00 8.45
CA GLU A 11 25.98 1.16 8.17
C GLU A 11 24.68 1.73 8.78
N ALA A 12 24.73 2.25 10.01
CA ALA A 12 23.56 2.82 10.67
C ALA A 12 23.05 4.07 9.94
N GLN A 13 23.97 4.93 9.47
CA GLN A 13 23.66 6.11 8.67
C GLN A 13 23.09 5.73 7.31
N GLN A 14 23.72 4.78 6.61
CA GLN A 14 23.23 4.27 5.33
C GLN A 14 21.81 3.71 5.47
N ARG A 15 21.56 2.87 6.47
CA ARG A 15 20.24 2.30 6.71
C ARG A 15 19.20 3.37 7.02
N ARG A 16 19.53 4.34 7.88
CA ARG A 16 18.60 5.43 8.24
C ARG A 16 18.25 6.29 7.03
N LEU A 17 19.25 6.67 6.22
CA LEU A 17 19.06 7.46 5.00
C LEU A 17 18.26 6.68 3.96
N THR A 18 18.59 5.41 3.74
CA THR A 18 17.86 4.52 2.82
C THR A 18 16.38 4.46 3.18
N VAL A 19 16.05 4.23 4.46
CA VAL A 19 14.65 4.20 4.92
C VAL A 19 13.94 5.54 4.70
N ALA A 20 14.61 6.65 5.01
CA ALA A 20 14.02 7.97 4.84
C ALA A 20 13.75 8.29 3.36
N LEU A 21 14.74 8.08 2.49
CA LEU A 21 14.62 8.36 1.06
C LEU A 21 13.63 7.42 0.37
N ALA A 22 13.64 6.12 0.68
CA ALA A 22 12.64 5.19 0.16
C ALA A 22 11.21 5.53 0.63
N SER A 23 11.05 6.15 1.81
CA SER A 23 9.73 6.62 2.26
C SER A 23 9.28 7.85 1.49
N LEU A 24 10.18 8.79 1.22
CA LEU A 24 9.91 9.94 0.37
C LEU A 24 9.58 9.51 -1.07
N GLU A 25 10.35 8.59 -1.64
CA GLU A 25 10.12 8.05 -2.99
C GLU A 25 8.72 7.44 -3.12
N ARG A 26 8.29 6.64 -2.14
CA ARG A 26 6.93 6.06 -2.11
C ARG A 26 5.83 7.14 -2.03
N LEU A 27 6.04 8.19 -1.23
CA LEU A 27 5.10 9.29 -1.13
C LEU A 27 5.00 10.10 -2.43
N LEU A 28 6.12 10.37 -3.09
CA LEU A 28 6.15 11.05 -4.39
C LEU A 28 5.45 10.21 -5.47
N ALA A 29 5.68 8.89 -5.48
CA ALA A 29 5.02 7.98 -6.41
C ALA A 29 3.50 7.93 -6.20
N GLU A 30 3.03 7.87 -4.94
CA GLU A 30 1.59 7.93 -4.63
C GLU A 30 0.99 9.28 -5.02
N LEU A 31 1.65 10.40 -4.66
CA LEU A 31 1.19 11.73 -5.04
C LEU A 31 1.09 11.87 -6.56
N ARG A 32 2.12 11.46 -7.30
CA ARG A 32 2.12 11.46 -8.76
C ARG A 32 0.98 10.64 -9.33
N SER A 33 0.75 9.43 -8.83
CA SER A 33 -0.36 8.57 -9.23
C SER A 33 -1.72 9.27 -9.04
N ARG A 34 -1.91 10.00 -7.94
CA ARG A 34 -3.13 10.77 -7.64
C ARG A 34 -3.32 12.00 -8.54
N LEU A 35 -2.21 12.65 -8.92
CA LEU A 35 -2.25 13.78 -9.85
C LEU A 35 -2.54 13.34 -11.29
N GLU A 36 -1.97 12.22 -11.72
CA GLU A 36 -2.17 11.69 -13.07
C GLU A 36 -3.55 11.01 -13.23
N ARG A 37 -4.15 10.54 -12.14
CA ARG A 37 -5.43 9.85 -12.14
C ARG A 37 -6.35 10.45 -11.07
N PRO A 38 -7.32 11.29 -11.45
CA PRO A 38 -8.26 11.88 -10.51
C PRO A 38 -8.95 10.82 -9.66
N CYS A 39 -8.97 11.04 -8.35
CA CYS A 39 -9.74 10.21 -7.43
C CYS A 39 -11.22 10.27 -7.82
N THR A 40 -11.81 9.09 -8.03
CA THR A 40 -13.25 8.97 -8.23
C THR A 40 -13.88 8.53 -6.92
N ASP A 41 -15.01 9.14 -6.55
CA ASP A 41 -15.76 8.69 -5.38
C ASP A 41 -16.11 7.20 -5.50
N LEU A 42 -16.02 6.51 -4.37
CA LEU A 42 -16.48 5.14 -4.23
C LEU A 42 -17.85 5.14 -3.54
N ARG A 43 -18.54 4.00 -3.59
CA ARG A 43 -19.87 3.85 -2.97
C ARG A 43 -19.89 4.22 -1.47
N LEU A 44 -18.81 3.93 -0.75
CA LEU A 44 -18.68 4.12 0.70
C LEU A 44 -17.59 5.16 1.07
N THR A 45 -16.98 5.83 0.10
CA THR A 45 -15.89 6.78 0.35
C THR A 45 -16.01 7.96 -0.58
N ARG A 46 -16.20 9.15 0.02
CA ARG A 46 -16.12 10.41 -0.70
C ARG A 46 -14.73 11.00 -0.54
N TYR A 47 -14.11 11.38 -1.64
CA TYR A 47 -12.84 12.11 -1.62
C TYR A 47 -13.13 13.61 -1.62
N GLU A 48 -12.86 14.24 -0.48
CA GLU A 48 -12.90 15.71 -0.29
C GLU A 48 -11.53 16.32 -0.61
N ASP A 49 -11.48 17.65 -0.76
CA ASP A 49 -10.25 18.42 -1.03
C ASP A 49 -9.39 17.86 -2.18
N ARG A 50 -10.04 17.63 -3.33
CA ARG A 50 -9.35 17.10 -4.52
C ARG A 50 -8.49 18.17 -5.15
N LEU A 51 -7.33 17.75 -5.65
CA LEU A 51 -6.45 18.59 -6.43
C LEU A 51 -7.09 18.83 -7.81
N GLU A 52 -7.25 20.09 -8.15
CA GLU A 52 -7.76 20.50 -9.46
C GLU A 52 -6.71 20.26 -10.55
N PRO A 53 -7.11 20.10 -11.82
CA PRO A 53 -6.17 19.84 -12.92
C PRO A 53 -5.04 20.87 -13.04
N ASP A 54 -5.32 22.14 -12.74
CA ASP A 54 -4.33 23.22 -12.79
C ASP A 54 -3.30 23.10 -11.65
N GLU A 55 -3.74 22.69 -10.46
CA GLU A 55 -2.84 22.39 -9.33
C GLU A 55 -1.96 21.18 -9.66
N ALA A 56 -2.54 20.14 -10.26
CA ALA A 56 -1.81 18.97 -10.73
C ALA A 56 -0.73 19.34 -11.75
N ALA A 57 -1.07 20.16 -12.74
CA ALA A 57 -0.14 20.64 -13.75
C ALA A 57 1.01 21.46 -13.15
N ALA A 58 0.74 22.24 -12.10
CA ALA A 58 1.76 23.00 -11.39
C ALA A 58 2.69 22.12 -10.54
N LEU A 59 2.16 21.07 -9.90
CA LEU A 59 2.90 20.21 -8.97
C LEU A 59 3.75 19.14 -9.67
N LEU A 60 3.30 18.58 -10.79
CA LEU A 60 4.00 17.50 -11.49
C LEU A 60 5.47 17.84 -11.83
N PRO A 61 5.82 19.03 -12.37
CA PRO A 61 7.20 19.40 -12.60
C PRO A 61 8.04 19.45 -11.31
N MET A 62 7.46 19.90 -10.20
CA MET A 62 8.14 19.96 -8.90
C MET A 62 8.44 18.55 -8.38
N ILE A 63 7.47 17.63 -8.50
CA ILE A 63 7.64 16.22 -8.14
C ILE A 63 8.79 15.60 -8.94
N CYS A 64 8.81 15.80 -10.26
CA CYS A 64 9.89 15.32 -11.13
C CYS A 64 11.28 15.83 -10.70
N GLN A 65 11.38 17.09 -10.27
CA GLN A 65 12.64 17.65 -9.78
C GLN A 65 13.08 17.00 -8.46
N VAL A 66 12.15 16.78 -7.52
CA VAL A 66 12.46 16.11 -6.25
C VAL A 66 12.85 14.65 -6.49
N GLU A 67 12.15 13.92 -7.36
CA GLU A 67 12.51 12.54 -7.74
C GLU A 67 13.92 12.47 -8.34
N LEU A 68 14.26 13.40 -9.23
CA LEU A 68 15.61 13.48 -9.81
C LEU A 68 16.67 13.72 -8.73
N ARG A 69 16.41 14.66 -7.81
CA ARG A 69 17.36 14.96 -6.72
C ARG A 69 17.52 13.78 -5.77
N LEU A 70 16.43 13.07 -5.47
CA LEU A 70 16.45 11.86 -4.63
C LEU A 70 17.33 10.78 -5.25
N ARG A 71 17.17 10.51 -6.56
CA ARG A 71 18.00 9.52 -7.28
C ARG A 71 19.48 9.91 -7.26
N GLN A 72 19.79 11.18 -7.55
CA GLN A 72 21.16 11.69 -7.45
C GLN A 72 21.76 11.48 -6.06
N MET A 73 21.02 11.78 -4.99
CA MET A 73 21.49 11.56 -3.63
C MET A 73 21.72 10.08 -3.33
N ALA A 74 20.82 9.19 -3.79
CA ALA A 74 21.00 7.76 -3.62
C ALA A 74 22.27 7.25 -4.34
N ASP A 75 22.52 7.72 -5.57
CA ASP A 75 23.71 7.39 -6.35
C ASP A 75 24.99 7.92 -5.72
N GLU A 76 25.00 9.20 -5.32
CA GLU A 76 26.13 9.88 -4.67
C GLU A 76 26.54 9.21 -3.35
N LEU A 77 25.56 8.68 -2.61
CA LEU A 77 25.75 8.02 -1.32
C LEU A 77 25.89 6.49 -1.42
N GLY A 78 25.73 5.91 -2.62
CA GLY A 78 25.79 4.47 -2.86
C GLY A 78 24.77 3.69 -2.03
N LEU A 79 23.54 4.18 -1.95
CA LEU A 79 22.47 3.54 -1.18
C LEU A 79 21.85 2.39 -1.96
N GLU A 80 21.71 1.24 -1.30
CA GLU A 80 21.04 0.07 -1.87
C GLU A 80 19.51 0.23 -1.78
N PRO A 81 18.76 -0.20 -2.82
CA PRO A 81 17.30 -0.11 -2.80
C PRO A 81 16.69 -1.02 -1.73
N LEU A 82 15.58 -0.57 -1.13
CA LEU A 82 14.77 -1.43 -0.26
C LEU A 82 13.88 -2.34 -1.09
N SER A 83 13.83 -3.61 -0.68
CA SER A 83 12.93 -4.60 -1.27
C SER A 83 11.68 -4.76 -0.42
N ASP A 84 10.56 -4.21 -0.92
CA ASP A 84 9.22 -4.44 -0.36
C ASP A 84 8.44 -5.44 -1.23
N SER A 85 7.63 -6.28 -0.59
CA SER A 85 6.79 -7.24 -1.31
C SER A 85 5.38 -6.66 -1.47
N VAL A 86 5.06 -6.20 -2.68
CA VAL A 86 3.70 -5.74 -3.06
C VAL A 86 2.65 -6.77 -2.67
N ARG A 87 2.91 -8.05 -2.97
CA ARG A 87 2.03 -9.17 -2.63
C ARG A 87 1.78 -9.28 -1.12
N ARG A 88 2.83 -9.24 -0.29
CA ARG A 88 2.66 -9.28 1.17
C ARG A 88 1.87 -8.08 1.68
N GLY A 89 2.09 -6.89 1.11
CA GLY A 89 1.32 -5.68 1.43
C GLY A 89 -0.17 -5.85 1.13
N LEU A 90 -0.51 -6.35 -0.07
CA LEU A 90 -1.90 -6.60 -0.47
C LEU A 90 -2.57 -7.67 0.41
N VAL A 91 -1.88 -8.78 0.68
CA VAL A 91 -2.38 -9.84 1.57
C VAL A 91 -2.65 -9.28 2.96
N ALA A 92 -1.70 -8.54 3.54
CA ALA A 92 -1.86 -7.92 4.85
C ALA A 92 -3.05 -6.92 4.88
N GLY A 93 -3.23 -6.12 3.83
CA GLY A 93 -4.36 -5.19 3.72
C GLY A 93 -5.72 -5.89 3.65
N LEU A 94 -5.82 -7.00 2.91
CA LEU A 94 -7.05 -7.79 2.82
C LEU A 94 -7.36 -8.53 4.13
N GLU A 95 -6.34 -9.07 4.81
CA GLU A 95 -6.53 -9.70 6.12
C GLU A 95 -7.00 -8.68 7.17
N LEU A 96 -6.44 -7.47 7.16
CA LEU A 96 -6.91 -6.38 8.02
C LEU A 96 -8.36 -5.99 7.72
N ALA A 97 -8.73 -5.90 6.44
CA ALA A 97 -10.11 -5.63 6.05
C ALA A 97 -11.08 -6.73 6.54
N ALA A 98 -10.68 -8.00 6.47
CA ALA A 98 -11.48 -9.12 7.00
C ALA A 98 -11.66 -9.02 8.53
N ILE A 99 -10.64 -8.57 9.26
CA ILE A 99 -10.74 -8.30 10.71
C ILE A 99 -11.76 -7.18 10.98
N HIS A 100 -11.69 -6.06 10.24
CA HIS A 100 -12.67 -4.99 10.42
C HIS A 100 -14.11 -5.45 10.13
N LEU A 101 -14.32 -6.33 9.14
CA LEU A 101 -15.64 -6.90 8.87
C LEU A 101 -16.16 -7.76 10.04
N TYR A 102 -15.27 -8.49 10.71
CA TYR A 102 -15.62 -9.23 11.92
C TYR A 102 -16.00 -8.29 13.08
N GLU A 103 -15.32 -7.15 13.22
CA GLU A 103 -15.65 -6.11 14.20
C GLU A 103 -16.96 -5.36 13.88
N CYS A 104 -17.47 -5.46 12.65
CA CYS A 104 -18.80 -4.94 12.30
C CYS A 104 -19.95 -5.88 12.68
N ARG A 105 -19.69 -7.05 13.28
CA ARG A 105 -20.76 -7.97 13.68
C ARG A 105 -21.59 -7.39 14.84
N PRO A 106 -22.93 -7.43 14.75
CA PRO A 106 -23.82 -6.92 15.79
C PRO A 106 -23.58 -7.51 17.18
N THR A 107 -23.29 -8.81 17.25
CA THR A 107 -23.16 -9.53 18.53
C THR A 107 -21.79 -9.39 19.20
N SER A 108 -20.73 -9.09 18.45
CA SER A 108 -19.37 -9.06 18.98
C SER A 108 -18.71 -7.69 18.95
N GLY A 109 -18.86 -6.92 17.87
CA GLY A 109 -18.04 -5.72 17.66
C GLY A 109 -18.79 -4.40 17.71
N LEU A 110 -20.04 -4.34 17.23
CA LEU A 110 -20.83 -3.09 17.28
C LEU A 110 -21.44 -2.78 18.65
N THR A 111 -21.24 -3.64 19.64
CA THR A 111 -21.81 -3.47 21.00
C THR A 111 -21.37 -2.16 21.67
N GLY A 112 -20.15 -1.69 21.38
CA GLY A 112 -19.62 -0.40 21.85
C GLY A 112 -20.21 0.83 21.17
N CYS A 113 -20.95 0.65 20.06
CA CYS A 113 -21.57 1.72 19.29
C CYS A 113 -23.08 1.90 19.60
N GLY A 114 -23.59 1.19 20.61
CA GLY A 114 -24.99 1.17 20.97
C GLY A 114 -25.77 0.00 20.35
N ALA A 115 -27.05 -0.10 20.68
CA ALA A 115 -27.90 -1.20 20.22
C ALA A 115 -28.21 -1.08 18.71
N VAL A 116 -27.88 -2.12 17.96
CA VAL A 116 -28.27 -2.25 16.55
C VAL A 116 -29.72 -2.72 16.47
N ALA A 117 -30.55 -2.06 15.66
CA ALA A 117 -31.94 -2.46 15.46
C ALA A 117 -32.04 -3.91 14.96
N ALA A 118 -32.98 -4.69 15.49
CA ALA A 118 -33.06 -6.14 15.25
C ALA A 118 -33.10 -6.53 13.75
N PRO A 119 -33.85 -5.85 12.86
CA PRO A 119 -33.82 -6.17 11.43
C PRO A 119 -32.43 -5.95 10.80
N THR A 120 -31.73 -4.88 11.20
CA THR A 120 -30.38 -4.58 10.72
C THR A 120 -29.37 -5.57 11.26
N ALA A 121 -29.48 -5.96 12.53
CA ALA A 121 -28.62 -6.97 13.13
C ALA A 121 -28.73 -8.31 12.39
N ALA A 122 -29.96 -8.75 12.10
CA ALA A 122 -30.20 -9.98 11.33
C ALA A 122 -29.58 -9.92 9.93
N TYR A 123 -29.71 -8.79 9.23
CA TYR A 123 -29.09 -8.58 7.93
C TYR A 123 -27.55 -8.67 8.01
N LEU A 124 -26.93 -7.98 8.97
CA LEU A 124 -25.47 -7.94 9.11
C LEU A 124 -24.89 -9.31 9.49
N GLU A 125 -25.54 -10.04 10.40
CA GLU A 125 -25.13 -11.41 10.77
C GLU A 125 -25.22 -12.38 9.58
N GLN A 126 -26.11 -12.13 8.62
CA GLN A 126 -26.20 -12.92 7.39
C GLN A 126 -25.14 -12.53 6.36
N GLN A 127 -24.92 -11.22 6.12
CA GLN A 127 -24.11 -10.76 4.99
C GLN A 127 -22.61 -10.65 5.28
N LEU A 128 -22.23 -10.24 6.50
CA LEU A 128 -20.83 -10.01 6.84
C LEU A 128 -19.97 -11.29 6.79
N PRO A 129 -20.42 -12.46 7.27
CA PRO A 129 -19.61 -13.68 7.17
C PRO A 129 -19.32 -14.11 5.73
N ASP A 130 -20.27 -13.95 4.80
CA ASP A 130 -20.03 -14.27 3.39
C ASP A 130 -19.02 -13.30 2.76
N LEU A 131 -19.18 -12.00 2.99
CA LEU A 131 -18.23 -11.00 2.51
C LEU A 131 -16.81 -11.23 3.09
N GLU A 132 -16.71 -11.51 4.40
CA GLU A 132 -15.45 -11.85 5.05
C GLU A 132 -14.79 -13.08 4.38
N ALA A 133 -15.56 -14.14 4.13
CA ALA A 133 -15.07 -15.34 3.47
C ALA A 133 -14.60 -15.08 2.02
N GLN A 134 -15.24 -14.16 1.29
CA GLN A 134 -14.80 -13.75 -0.05
C GLN A 134 -13.47 -12.99 0.01
N VAL A 135 -13.31 -12.06 0.96
CA VAL A 135 -12.05 -11.30 1.16
C VAL A 135 -10.90 -12.24 1.53
N ARG A 136 -11.13 -13.19 2.44
CA ARG A 136 -10.11 -14.20 2.80
C ARG A 136 -9.73 -15.11 1.63
N ARG A 137 -10.69 -15.49 0.79
CA ARG A 137 -10.40 -16.25 -0.44
C ARG A 137 -9.49 -15.48 -1.40
N LEU A 138 -9.70 -14.16 -1.55
CA LEU A 138 -8.81 -13.31 -2.35
C LEU A 138 -7.40 -13.25 -1.76
N ALA A 139 -7.26 -13.06 -0.45
CA ALA A 139 -5.95 -13.05 0.23
C ALA A 139 -5.21 -14.39 0.07
N LEU A 140 -5.94 -15.51 0.16
CA LEU A 140 -5.40 -16.85 -0.04
C LEU A 140 -4.96 -17.07 -1.49
N GLY A 141 -5.78 -16.67 -2.47
CA GLY A 141 -5.44 -16.76 -3.90
C GLY A 141 -4.17 -15.96 -4.23
N LEU A 142 -4.05 -14.75 -3.68
CA LEU A 142 -2.82 -13.94 -3.79
C LEU A 142 -1.62 -14.60 -3.13
N SER A 143 -1.80 -15.35 -2.04
CA SER A 143 -0.69 -16.05 -1.38
C SER A 143 -0.22 -17.29 -2.18
N GLN A 144 -1.16 -18.01 -2.81
CA GLN A 144 -0.90 -19.29 -3.50
C GLN A 144 -0.41 -19.15 -4.94
N ALA A 145 -0.75 -18.06 -5.65
CA ALA A 145 -0.34 -17.84 -7.04
C ALA A 145 1.19 -17.82 -7.27
N ARG A 146 2.00 -17.81 -6.21
CA ARG A 146 3.47 -17.95 -6.26
C ARG A 146 3.93 -19.41 -6.37
N SER A 147 3.16 -20.36 -5.82
CA SER A 147 3.56 -21.76 -5.74
C SER A 147 3.51 -22.46 -7.11
N VAL A 148 2.60 -22.02 -7.99
CA VAL A 148 2.45 -22.57 -9.34
C VAL A 148 3.59 -22.13 -10.26
N SER A 149 3.89 -20.83 -10.32
CA SER A 149 4.95 -20.30 -11.20
C SER A 149 6.37 -20.72 -10.81
N LYS A 150 6.60 -21.13 -9.56
CA LYS A 150 7.92 -21.61 -9.12
C LYS A 150 8.15 -23.09 -9.48
N LEU A 151 7.10 -23.92 -9.45
CA LEU A 151 7.17 -25.33 -9.84
C LEU A 151 7.32 -25.51 -11.36
N GLU A 152 6.76 -24.61 -12.17
CA GLU A 152 6.93 -24.64 -13.63
C GLU A 152 8.35 -24.23 -14.06
N ALA A 153 8.96 -23.26 -13.37
CA ALA A 153 10.33 -22.82 -13.63
C ALA A 153 11.39 -23.86 -13.22
N GLU A 154 11.11 -24.68 -12.20
CA GLU A 154 12.00 -25.75 -11.73
C GLU A 154 11.81 -27.07 -12.50
N SER A 155 10.76 -27.20 -13.32
CA SER A 155 10.52 -28.40 -14.15
C SER A 155 11.10 -28.32 -15.57
N HIS A 156 11.72 -27.19 -15.93
CA HIS A 156 12.34 -26.96 -17.24
C HIS A 156 13.83 -26.60 -17.14
N GLY A 157 14.44 -26.82 -15.97
CA GLY A 157 15.87 -26.62 -15.70
C GLY A 157 16.63 -27.93 -15.57
#